data_AF-J0QZ64-F1
#
_entry.id   AF-J0QZ64-F1
#
_cell.length_a   1.000
_cell.length_b   1.000
_cell.length_c   1.000
_cell.angle_alpha   90.00
_cell.angle_beta   90.00
_cell.angle_gamma   90.00
#
_symmetry.space_group_name_H-M   'P 1'
#
loop_
_entity.id
_entity.type
_entity.pdbx_description
1 polymer ?
#
loop_
_entity_poly.entity_id
_entity_poly.type
_entity_poly.pdbx_seq_one_letter_code
_entity_poly.pdbx_strand_id
1 'polypeptide(L)'
;MREWVKPMEQDKKPQKGERQNEQKQTVKKSNKVGEQKIKQWEEAHQTLIEPNVTQTPNLTQPKTSPMRPPHPCPICGQKAQQNAYPFCSTRCRAIDLNRWLSGAYILPPPPQISDEEE
;
A
#
# COMPACT_ATOMS: atom_id res chain seq x y z
N MET A 1 -23.77 -74.79 -36.43
CA MET A 1 -25.08 -74.45 -37.03
C MET A 1 -26.18 -74.99 -36.13
N ARG A 2 -26.96 -74.08 -35.54
CA ARG A 2 -28.38 -74.18 -35.17
C ARG A 2 -28.68 -72.98 -34.27
N GLU A 3 -29.15 -71.92 -34.92
CA GLU A 3 -29.89 -70.82 -34.31
C GLU A 3 -31.11 -71.38 -33.59
N TRP A 4 -31.34 -71.06 -32.32
CA TRP A 4 -32.66 -71.20 -31.68
C TRP A 4 -32.79 -70.12 -30.60
N VAL A 5 -33.42 -68.98 -30.91
CA VAL A 5 -34.84 -68.59 -30.67
C VAL A 5 -34.97 -67.65 -29.45
N LYS A 6 -35.35 -66.40 -29.72
CA LYS A 6 -35.86 -65.39 -28.76
C LYS A 6 -37.28 -65.75 -28.31
N PRO A 7 -37.71 -65.27 -27.12
CA PRO A 7 -38.94 -64.47 -27.05
C PRO A 7 -38.76 -63.24 -26.11
N MET A 8 -39.23 -62.03 -26.43
CA MET A 8 -40.61 -61.51 -26.48
C MET A 8 -41.34 -61.49 -25.14
N GLU A 9 -42.19 -60.47 -24.99
CA GLU A 9 -43.23 -60.23 -23.98
C GLU A 9 -42.80 -59.53 -22.68
N GLN A 10 -42.94 -58.21 -22.58
CA GLN A 10 -44.15 -57.39 -22.45
C GLN A 10 -44.80 -57.42 -21.05
N ASP A 11 -45.05 -56.20 -20.58
CA ASP A 11 -46.06 -55.75 -19.64
C ASP A 11 -45.98 -56.13 -18.15
N LYS A 12 -45.61 -55.13 -17.34
CA LYS A 12 -46.41 -54.75 -16.18
C LYS A 12 -46.39 -53.25 -15.89
N LYS A 13 -47.61 -52.72 -15.83
CA LYS A 13 -48.07 -51.35 -15.55
C LYS A 13 -47.52 -50.73 -14.24
N PRO A 14 -47.70 -49.41 -14.05
CA PRO A 14 -47.09 -48.57 -13.03
C PRO A 14 -47.88 -48.56 -11.71
N GLN A 15 -47.19 -48.30 -10.60
CA GLN A 15 -47.75 -47.75 -9.35
C GLN A 15 -46.61 -46.95 -8.68
N LYS A 16 -46.68 -45.61 -8.73
CA LYS A 16 -47.30 -44.74 -7.72
C LYS A 16 -46.59 -44.90 -6.37
N GLY A 17 -45.81 -43.91 -5.98
CA GLY A 17 -45.19 -43.90 -4.66
C GLY A 17 -44.22 -42.75 -4.50
N GLU A 18 -44.72 -41.68 -3.93
CA GLU A 18 -44.01 -40.47 -3.51
C GLU A 18 -42.69 -40.76 -2.79
N ARG A 19 -41.65 -39.98 -3.12
CA ARG A 19 -40.61 -39.52 -2.17
C ARG A 19 -39.72 -38.46 -2.83
N GLN A 20 -40.32 -37.39 -3.33
CA GLN A 20 -39.60 -36.15 -3.63
C GLN A 20 -39.72 -35.19 -2.45
N ASN A 21 -38.97 -35.44 -1.38
CA ASN A 21 -38.27 -34.40 -0.61
C ASN A 21 -37.38 -35.17 0.37
N GLU A 22 -36.09 -35.22 0.15
CA GLU A 22 -35.18 -34.92 1.28
C GLU A 22 -33.83 -34.37 0.77
N GLN A 23 -33.61 -34.27 -0.54
CA GLN A 23 -32.29 -33.97 -1.11
C GLN A 23 -32.14 -32.55 -1.68
N LYS A 24 -33.14 -31.67 -1.55
CA LYS A 24 -33.06 -30.26 -2.01
C LYS A 24 -32.65 -29.26 -0.93
N GLN A 25 -31.92 -29.66 0.12
CA GLN A 25 -31.44 -28.70 1.13
C GLN A 25 -29.93 -28.57 1.26
N THR A 26 -29.11 -29.54 0.84
CA THR A 26 -27.67 -29.47 1.16
C THR A 26 -26.79 -28.79 0.11
N VAL A 27 -27.29 -28.51 -1.11
CA VAL A 27 -26.45 -27.91 -2.18
C VAL A 27 -26.57 -26.39 -2.26
N LYS A 28 -27.59 -25.76 -1.65
CA LYS A 28 -27.79 -24.30 -1.72
C LYS A 28 -26.96 -23.48 -0.73
N LYS A 29 -26.22 -24.10 0.19
CA LYS A 29 -25.50 -23.38 1.26
C LYS A 29 -24.06 -22.98 0.94
N SER A 30 -23.46 -23.49 -0.15
CA SER A 30 -22.05 -23.20 -0.45
C SER A 30 -21.81 -22.06 -1.43
N ASN A 31 -22.80 -21.61 -2.21
CA ASN A 31 -22.63 -20.51 -3.18
C ASN A 31 -23.13 -19.14 -2.71
N LYS A 32 -23.54 -18.98 -1.44
CA LYS A 32 -24.00 -17.68 -0.91
C LYS A 32 -22.88 -16.86 -0.24
N VAL A 33 -21.73 -17.48 0.05
CA VAL A 33 -20.62 -16.83 0.79
C VAL A 33 -19.74 -15.96 -0.12
N GLY A 34 -19.76 -16.18 -1.44
CA GLY A 34 -18.94 -15.43 -2.41
C GLY A 34 -19.50 -14.07 -2.84
N GLU A 35 -20.83 -13.94 -3.01
CA GLU A 35 -21.45 -12.67 -3.45
C GLU A 35 -21.67 -11.66 -2.32
N GLN A 36 -21.75 -12.11 -1.06
CA GLN A 36 -21.98 -11.22 0.08
C GLN A 36 -20.71 -10.45 0.51
N LYS A 37 -19.52 -10.92 0.12
CA LYS A 37 -18.23 -10.33 0.54
C LYS A 37 -17.82 -9.09 -0.29
N ILE A 38 -18.41 -8.90 -1.47
CA ILE A 38 -18.13 -7.76 -2.35
C ILE A 38 -18.99 -6.54 -1.94
N LYS A 39 -20.25 -6.75 -1.55
CA LYS A 39 -21.16 -5.66 -1.15
C LYS A 39 -20.80 -4.99 0.17
N GLN A 40 -20.17 -5.73 1.10
CA GLN A 40 -19.74 -5.18 2.39
C GLN A 40 -18.53 -4.24 2.27
N TRP A 41 -17.77 -4.29 1.17
CA TRP A 41 -16.67 -3.35 0.88
C TRP A 41 -17.13 -2.10 0.11
N GLU A 42 -18.28 -2.14 -0.55
CA GLU A 42 -18.81 -1.04 -1.37
C GLU A 42 -19.64 -0.04 -0.52
N GLU A 43 -20.35 -0.53 0.51
CA GLU A 43 -21.13 0.31 1.44
C GLU A 43 -20.24 1.19 2.33
N ALA A 44 -19.01 0.76 2.65
CA ALA A 44 -18.07 1.52 3.47
C ALA A 44 -17.47 2.75 2.74
N HIS A 45 -17.62 2.84 1.41
CA HIS A 45 -17.05 3.92 0.60
C HIS A 45 -18.07 4.93 0.09
N GLN A 46 -19.38 4.73 0.30
CA GLN A 46 -20.44 5.52 -0.37
C GLN A 46 -21.05 6.66 0.47
N THR A 47 -20.65 6.86 1.74
CA THR A 47 -21.16 7.99 2.57
C THR A 47 -20.05 8.91 3.07
N LEU A 48 -19.18 9.37 2.17
CA LEU A 48 -18.29 10.52 2.42
C LEU A 48 -18.26 11.45 1.21
N ILE A 49 -19.42 12.06 0.92
CA ILE A 49 -19.48 13.39 0.32
C ILE A 49 -20.41 14.20 1.21
N GLU A 50 -19.88 14.78 2.29
CA GLU A 50 -20.43 15.99 2.87
C GLU A 50 -19.54 17.17 2.45
N PRO A 51 -20.09 18.23 1.82
CA PRO A 51 -19.38 19.49 1.62
C PRO A 51 -19.40 20.29 2.92
N ASN A 52 -18.56 19.92 3.88
CA ASN A 52 -18.15 20.82 4.96
C ASN A 52 -16.67 21.16 4.80
N VAL A 53 -16.40 22.08 3.86
CA VAL A 53 -15.10 22.74 3.69
C VAL A 53 -15.03 23.94 4.65
N THR A 54 -15.26 23.71 5.93
CA THR A 54 -14.94 24.70 6.96
C THR A 54 -14.44 23.97 8.19
N GLN A 55 -13.22 23.42 8.12
CA GLN A 55 -12.29 23.18 9.23
C GLN A 55 -11.16 22.25 8.76
N THR A 56 -10.25 22.75 7.93
CA THR A 56 -8.87 22.23 8.01
C THR A 56 -8.30 22.79 9.30
N PRO A 57 -8.03 21.98 10.35
CA PRO A 57 -7.14 22.45 11.39
C PRO A 57 -5.86 22.83 10.67
N ASN A 58 -5.46 24.10 10.82
CA ASN A 58 -4.24 24.63 10.27
C ASN A 58 -3.07 23.75 10.79
N LEU A 59 -2.67 22.77 9.99
CA LEU A 59 -1.45 21.95 10.14
C LEU A 59 -0.21 22.76 9.73
N THR A 60 -0.35 24.08 9.57
CA THR A 60 0.69 24.98 9.08
C THR A 60 1.68 25.36 10.18
N GLN A 61 1.66 24.66 11.32
CA GLN A 61 2.71 24.73 12.33
C GLN A 61 3.48 23.39 12.34
N PRO A 62 4.63 23.31 11.67
CA PRO A 62 5.59 22.26 11.97
C PRO A 62 6.02 22.43 13.42
N LYS A 63 5.59 21.50 14.28
CA LYS A 63 6.18 21.33 15.61
C LYS A 63 7.62 20.86 15.40
N THR A 64 8.55 21.80 15.33
CA THR A 64 9.98 21.50 15.32
C THR A 64 10.64 22.30 16.43
N SER A 65 11.06 21.61 17.48
CA SER A 65 11.78 22.19 18.62
C SER A 65 13.06 22.88 18.13
N PRO A 66 13.28 24.19 18.38
CA PRO A 66 14.56 24.82 18.11
C PRO A 66 15.47 24.57 19.31
N MET A 67 16.03 23.38 19.41
CA MET A 67 17.10 23.12 20.38
C MET A 67 18.49 23.52 19.85
N ARG A 68 18.61 23.84 18.55
CA ARG A 68 19.90 24.16 17.93
C ARG A 68 19.98 25.64 17.56
N PRO A 69 21.08 26.34 17.92
CA PRO A 69 21.29 27.74 17.56
C PRO A 69 21.12 27.98 16.05
N PRO A 70 20.64 29.17 15.63
CA PRO A 70 20.57 29.51 14.21
C PRO A 70 21.98 29.70 13.63
N HIS A 71 22.36 28.85 12.68
CA HIS A 71 23.61 29.00 11.92
C HIS A 71 23.34 29.64 10.54
N PRO A 72 24.32 30.33 9.95
CA PRO A 72 24.22 30.79 8.57
C PRO A 72 24.25 29.60 7.60
N CYS A 73 23.46 29.69 6.53
CA CYS A 73 23.41 28.68 5.48
C CYS A 73 24.79 28.55 4.80
N PRO A 74 25.37 27.35 4.69
CA PRO A 74 26.71 27.18 4.10
C PRO A 74 26.73 27.45 2.58
N ILE A 75 25.57 27.50 1.92
CA ILE A 75 25.46 27.72 0.49
C ILE A 75 25.31 29.21 0.12
N CYS A 76 24.62 30.00 0.95
CA CYS A 76 24.29 31.39 0.61
C CYS A 76 24.42 32.40 1.77
N GLY A 77 24.76 31.95 2.99
CA GLY A 77 24.94 32.80 4.16
C GLY A 77 23.66 33.28 4.87
N GLN A 78 22.47 33.06 4.28
CA GLN A 78 21.20 33.44 4.91
C GLN A 78 20.90 32.63 6.17
N LYS A 79 20.05 33.16 7.07
CA LYS A 79 19.64 32.46 8.30
C LYS A 79 18.96 31.12 7.98
N ALA A 80 19.39 30.05 8.63
CA ALA A 80 18.77 28.73 8.49
C ALA A 80 17.28 28.76 8.89
N GLN A 81 16.45 28.04 8.15
CA GLN A 81 15.03 27.85 8.47
C GLN A 81 14.86 26.55 9.24
N GLN A 82 13.93 26.50 10.20
CA GLN A 82 13.75 25.30 11.05
C GLN A 82 13.40 24.05 10.23
N ASN A 83 12.57 24.20 9.19
CA ASN A 83 12.17 23.10 8.29
C ASN A 83 13.29 22.61 7.35
N ALA A 84 14.37 23.38 7.20
CA ALA A 84 15.45 23.12 6.25
C ALA A 84 16.84 23.17 6.89
N TYR A 85 16.91 23.22 8.22
CA TYR A 85 18.15 23.30 8.97
C TYR A 85 19.13 22.19 8.55
N PRO A 86 20.41 22.48 8.26
CA PRO A 86 21.14 23.74 8.50
C PRO A 86 21.05 24.79 7.37
N PHE A 87 20.17 24.61 6.39
CA PHE A 87 20.04 25.48 5.22
C PHE A 87 18.89 26.50 5.36
N CYS A 88 18.89 27.52 4.52
CA CYS A 88 17.77 28.47 4.45
C CYS A 88 16.57 27.95 3.64
N SER A 89 16.73 26.92 2.80
CA SER A 89 15.69 26.42 1.91
C SER A 89 15.99 25.03 1.34
N THR A 90 14.97 24.37 0.78
CA THR A 90 15.12 23.11 0.02
C THR A 90 16.04 23.27 -1.20
N ARG A 91 16.03 24.45 -1.86
CA ARG A 91 16.91 24.74 -2.99
C ARG A 91 18.39 24.67 -2.59
N CYS A 92 18.77 25.32 -1.47
CA CYS A 92 20.15 25.29 -1.00
C CYS A 92 20.59 23.87 -0.61
N ARG A 93 19.70 23.06 -0.03
CA ARG A 93 19.97 21.64 0.26
C ARG A 93 20.28 20.83 -1.02
N ALA A 94 19.52 21.05 -2.08
CA ALA A 94 19.76 20.36 -3.36
C ALA A 94 21.07 20.79 -4.03
N ILE A 95 21.43 22.09 -3.93
CA ILE A 95 22.71 22.60 -4.43
C ILE A 95 23.87 21.98 -3.67
N ASP A 96 23.78 21.93 -2.33
CA ASP A 96 24.80 21.29 -1.51
C ASP A 96 24.99 19.83 -1.94
N LEU A 97 23.88 19.07 -2.04
CA LEU A 97 23.91 17.68 -2.50
C LEU A 97 24.60 17.55 -3.86
N ASN A 98 24.33 18.44 -4.81
CA ASN A 98 25.01 18.40 -6.11
C ASN A 98 26.52 18.64 -5.98
N ARG A 99 26.97 19.54 -5.10
CA ARG A 99 28.40 19.77 -4.83
C ARG A 99 29.08 18.52 -4.27
N TRP A 100 28.39 17.81 -3.37
CA TRP A 100 28.84 16.51 -2.86
C TRP A 100 28.99 15.49 -3.99
N LEU A 101 27.95 15.31 -4.81
CA LEU A 101 27.95 14.35 -5.90
C LEU A 101 28.96 14.70 -7.01
N SER A 102 29.30 15.97 -7.16
CA SER A 102 30.30 16.44 -8.13
C SER A 102 31.74 16.32 -7.62
N GLY A 103 31.96 15.88 -6.37
CA GLY A 103 33.30 15.80 -5.77
C GLY A 103 33.93 17.15 -5.47
N ALA A 104 33.13 18.21 -5.28
CA ALA A 104 33.65 19.56 -5.02
C ALA A 104 34.27 19.72 -3.62
N TYR A 105 33.96 18.81 -2.69
CA TYR A 105 34.52 18.83 -1.34
C TYR A 105 35.79 17.97 -1.29
N ILE A 106 36.91 18.60 -0.95
CA ILE A 106 38.24 17.98 -0.87
C ILE A 106 38.68 17.97 0.59
N LEU A 107 39.08 16.81 1.11
CA LEU A 107 39.76 16.73 2.40
C LEU A 107 41.24 17.11 2.22
N PRO A 108 41.80 17.97 3.10
CA PRO A 108 43.22 18.26 3.06
C PRO A 108 44.04 16.98 3.29
N PRO A 109 45.21 16.84 2.65
CA PRO A 109 46.10 15.71 2.92
C PRO A 109 46.55 15.74 4.39
N PRO A 110 46.86 14.58 4.99
CA PRO A 110 47.45 14.55 6.32
C PRO A 110 48.79 15.31 6.32
N PRO A 111 49.20 15.85 7.48
CA PRO A 111 50.53 16.45 7.59
C PRO A 111 51.59 15.40 7.24
N GLN A 112 52.60 15.80 6.46
CA GLN A 112 53.77 14.96 6.19
C GLN A 112 54.52 14.80 7.51
N ILE A 113 54.38 13.65 8.14
CA ILE A 113 55.24 13.23 9.25
C ILE A 113 56.53 12.77 8.58
N SER A 114 57.62 13.53 8.74
CA SER A 114 58.92 13.05 8.31
C SER A 114 59.38 12.00 9.30
N ASP A 115 59.34 10.74 8.88
CA ASP A 115 59.94 9.63 9.62
C ASP A 115 61.47 9.72 9.44
N GLU A 116 62.07 10.71 10.11
CA GLU A 116 63.52 10.86 10.31
C GLU A 116 63.85 10.42 11.74
N GLU A 117 63.62 9.15 12.06
CA GLU A 117 64.24 8.50 13.22
C GLU A 117 65.00 7.26 12.76
N GLU A 118 66.31 7.35 12.98
CA GLU A 118 67.40 6.40 12.74
C GLU A 118 67.33 5.15 13.61
#